data_AF-A0A4S4K477-F1
#
_entry.id   AF-A0A4S4K477-F1
#
_cell.length_a   1.000
_cell.length_b   1.000
_cell.length_c   1.000
_cell.angle_alpha   90.00
_cell.angle_beta   90.00
_cell.angle_gamma   90.00
#
_symmetry.space_group_name_H-M   'P 1'
#
loop_
_entity.id
_entity.type
_entity.pdbx_description
1 polymer ?
#
loop_
_entity_poly.entity_id
_entity_poly.type
_entity_poly.pdbx_seq_one_letter_code
_entity_poly.pdbx_strand_id
1 'polypeptide(L)'
;MVSSMHFILIDAPSGNNAISFNIIQADVVTESASNLTFLFTQDPTLDPTVTVNLDAARVNAFYLVNSVHDIAYRYGFTESAFNFQTDNFGLGGKGNDRITISVQDSGGVNNAEFTTLPDGQNGQMRMFIWDYTVPRRDSDLENDIVVHEYTHGITNRMTGGGTATCLQTLEAGGLGEGWSDAMAEYVQLHFYTCHPCHQLTDQGGVNTQTRISRIM
;
A
#
# COMPACT_ATOMS: atom_id res chain seq x y z
N MET A 1 22.86 -3.07 7.11
CA MET A 1 22.39 -4.10 6.16
C MET A 1 21.68 -5.20 6.95
N VAL A 2 20.35 -5.20 6.96
CA VAL A 2 19.52 -6.40 7.08
C VAL A 2 18.27 -6.10 6.24
N SER A 3 18.30 -6.53 4.98
CA SER A 3 17.15 -6.53 4.07
C SER A 3 16.84 -8.00 3.85
N SER A 4 16.01 -8.53 4.73
CA SER A 4 15.35 -9.82 4.58
C SER A 4 14.00 -9.63 5.26
N MET A 5 12.93 -9.94 4.54
CA MET A 5 11.54 -9.85 4.99
C MET A 5 11.36 -10.39 6.43
N HIS A 6 11.45 -9.53 7.44
CA HIS A 6 11.10 -9.86 8.84
C HIS A 6 9.65 -9.44 9.17
N PHE A 7 8.87 -9.10 8.14
CA PHE A 7 7.49 -8.64 8.29
C PHE A 7 6.49 -9.77 8.47
N ILE A 8 6.88 -11.01 8.14
CA ILE A 8 6.01 -12.16 8.08
C ILE A 8 6.21 -12.98 9.36
N LEU A 9 5.21 -12.98 10.24
CA LEU A 9 5.25 -13.67 11.54
C LEU A 9 4.68 -15.10 11.47
N ILE A 10 4.01 -15.43 10.37
CA ILE A 10 3.31 -16.71 10.10
C ILE A 10 3.36 -17.01 8.60
N ASP A 11 2.86 -18.14 8.14
CA ASP A 11 2.78 -18.56 6.73
C ASP A 11 1.81 -17.73 5.84
N ALA A 12 1.60 -16.44 6.15
CA ALA A 12 0.67 -15.53 5.46
C ALA A 12 1.19 -14.08 5.42
N PRO A 13 0.68 -13.21 4.51
CA PRO A 13 0.98 -11.77 4.48
C PRO A 13 0.30 -11.02 5.63
N SER A 14 0.73 -11.34 6.85
CA SER A 14 0.23 -10.81 8.11
C SER A 14 1.41 -10.64 9.07
N GLY A 15 1.50 -9.45 9.64
CA GLY A 15 2.61 -9.06 10.50
C GLY A 15 2.25 -7.95 11.47
N ASN A 16 3.29 -7.36 12.06
CA ASN A 16 3.14 -6.25 13.01
C ASN A 16 2.61 -4.98 12.36
N ASN A 17 3.01 -4.69 11.12
CA ASN A 17 2.72 -3.40 10.48
C ASN A 17 1.44 -3.46 9.62
N ALA A 18 1.12 -4.63 9.07
CA ALA A 18 -0.02 -4.80 8.17
C ALA A 18 -0.58 -6.24 8.12
N ILE A 19 -1.77 -6.37 7.56
CA ILE A 19 -2.36 -7.61 7.08
C ILE A 19 -3.03 -7.37 5.72
N SER A 20 -2.77 -8.24 4.74
CA SER A 20 -3.42 -8.19 3.42
C SER A 20 -4.35 -9.39 3.21
N PHE A 21 -5.59 -9.12 2.80
CA PHE A 21 -6.65 -10.10 2.63
C PHE A 21 -7.63 -9.65 1.54
N ASN A 22 -8.51 -10.55 1.09
CA ASN A 22 -9.63 -10.20 0.20
C ASN A 22 -10.95 -10.46 0.94
N ILE A 23 -11.88 -9.51 0.90
CA ILE A 23 -13.15 -9.62 1.64
C ILE A 23 -14.12 -10.68 1.11
N ILE A 24 -14.05 -11.01 -0.19
CA ILE A 24 -14.96 -11.99 -0.82
C ILE A 24 -14.47 -13.41 -0.54
N GLN A 25 -13.16 -13.63 -0.67
CA GLN A 25 -12.53 -14.92 -0.45
C GLN A 25 -12.03 -15.11 0.99
N ALA A 26 -12.22 -14.10 1.86
CA ALA A 26 -11.96 -14.03 3.32
C ALA A 26 -10.65 -14.62 3.87
N ASP A 27 -9.75 -15.07 3.01
CA ASP A 27 -8.51 -15.72 3.37
C ASP A 27 -7.33 -14.82 3.02
N VAL A 28 -6.33 -14.85 3.91
CA VAL A 28 -4.96 -14.48 3.61
C VAL A 28 -4.36 -15.58 2.73
N VAL A 29 -3.52 -15.23 1.76
CA VAL A 29 -2.83 -16.26 0.96
C VAL A 29 -1.78 -16.97 1.81
N THR A 30 -1.61 -18.28 1.61
CA THR A 30 -0.56 -19.07 2.27
C THR A 30 0.75 -19.04 1.47
N GLU A 31 1.86 -19.44 2.08
CA GLU A 31 3.15 -19.51 1.38
C GLU A 31 3.06 -20.37 0.10
N SER A 32 3.62 -19.87 -1.01
CA SER A 32 3.69 -20.59 -2.30
C SER A 32 4.66 -21.78 -2.26
N ALA A 33 5.63 -21.74 -1.33
CA ALA A 33 6.56 -22.81 -1.03
C ALA A 33 7.09 -22.64 0.40
N SER A 34 7.69 -23.69 0.95
CA SER A 34 8.26 -23.69 2.31
C SER A 34 9.26 -22.55 2.55
N ASN A 35 9.52 -22.27 3.83
CA ASN A 35 10.45 -21.23 4.29
C ASN A 35 9.95 -19.81 4.04
N LEU A 36 8.63 -19.58 4.19
CA LEU A 36 8.01 -18.26 4.04
C LEU A 36 8.23 -17.70 2.63
N THR A 37 8.09 -18.56 1.61
CA THR A 37 8.28 -18.16 0.22
C THR A 37 6.95 -17.71 -0.39
N PHE A 38 6.85 -16.45 -0.78
CA PHE A 38 5.68 -15.84 -1.41
C PHE A 38 6.02 -15.37 -2.83
N LEU A 39 6.06 -16.31 -3.78
CA LEU A 39 6.38 -16.06 -5.18
C LEU A 39 5.19 -16.41 -6.06
N PHE A 40 4.33 -15.41 -6.28
CA PHE A 40 3.18 -15.51 -7.17
C PHE A 40 3.46 -14.71 -8.44
N THR A 41 3.33 -15.38 -9.59
CA THR A 41 3.56 -14.74 -10.91
C THR A 41 2.22 -14.33 -11.50
N GLN A 42 1.94 -13.03 -11.57
CA GLN A 42 0.71 -12.53 -12.19
C GLN A 42 0.71 -12.79 -13.71
N ASP A 43 -0.47 -13.07 -14.25
CA ASP A 43 -0.75 -13.13 -15.68
C ASP A 43 -1.60 -11.91 -16.12
N PRO A 44 -1.00 -10.91 -16.80
CA PRO A 44 -1.70 -9.70 -17.22
C PRO A 44 -2.71 -9.93 -18.35
N THR A 45 -2.77 -11.14 -18.92
CA THR A 45 -3.74 -11.49 -19.96
C THR A 45 -5.05 -12.04 -19.39
N LEU A 46 -5.04 -12.42 -18.11
CA LEU A 46 -6.20 -12.90 -17.39
C LEU A 46 -6.86 -11.77 -16.58
N ASP A 47 -8.12 -11.97 -16.22
CA ASP A 47 -8.84 -11.04 -15.34
C ASP A 47 -8.20 -10.99 -13.94
N PRO A 48 -8.14 -9.83 -13.25
CA PRO A 48 -7.57 -9.71 -11.91
C PRO A 48 -8.11 -10.71 -10.89
N THR A 49 -9.38 -11.12 -11.00
CA THR A 49 -10.02 -11.96 -9.97
C THR A 49 -9.67 -13.44 -10.07
N VAL A 50 -8.86 -13.86 -11.05
CA VAL A 50 -8.36 -15.24 -11.08
C VAL A 50 -7.36 -15.44 -9.94
N THR A 51 -7.33 -16.65 -9.36
CA THR A 51 -6.52 -16.95 -8.16
C THR A 51 -5.07 -16.50 -8.27
N VAL A 52 -4.42 -16.76 -9.42
CA VAL A 52 -3.00 -16.41 -9.61
C VAL A 52 -2.74 -14.90 -9.53
N ASN A 53 -3.66 -14.07 -10.02
CA ASN A 53 -3.54 -12.61 -9.98
C ASN A 53 -3.91 -12.05 -8.60
N LEU A 54 -4.95 -12.61 -7.98
CA LEU A 54 -5.36 -12.25 -6.62
C LEU A 54 -4.25 -12.53 -5.60
N ASP A 55 -3.58 -13.68 -5.70
CA ASP A 55 -2.49 -14.02 -4.77
C ASP A 55 -1.27 -13.12 -4.96
N ALA A 56 -0.96 -12.73 -6.21
CA ALA A 56 0.05 -11.73 -6.50
C ALA A 56 -0.31 -10.35 -5.90
N ALA A 57 -1.57 -9.92 -6.04
CA ALA A 57 -2.09 -8.67 -5.47
C ALA A 57 -1.93 -8.62 -3.94
N ARG A 58 -2.36 -9.69 -3.23
CA ARG A 58 -2.20 -9.82 -1.76
C ARG A 58 -0.76 -9.63 -1.31
N VAL A 59 0.17 -10.29 -1.99
CA VAL A 59 1.60 -10.24 -1.63
C VAL A 59 2.22 -8.88 -1.99
N ASN A 60 1.89 -8.32 -3.15
CA ASN A 60 2.40 -7.01 -3.57
C ASN A 60 1.99 -5.90 -2.60
N ALA A 61 0.69 -5.81 -2.29
CA ALA A 61 0.17 -4.80 -1.38
C ALA A 61 0.80 -4.91 0.02
N PHE A 62 0.93 -6.14 0.56
CA PHE A 62 1.61 -6.38 1.82
C PHE A 62 3.09 -5.97 1.79
N TYR A 63 3.81 -6.32 0.72
CA TYR A 63 5.21 -5.97 0.55
C TYR A 63 5.41 -4.44 0.50
N LEU A 64 4.60 -3.73 -0.27
CA LEU A 64 4.69 -2.29 -0.42
C LEU A 64 4.37 -1.55 0.86
N VAL A 65 3.29 -1.91 1.56
CA VAL A 65 2.95 -1.29 2.85
C VAL A 65 4.07 -1.49 3.86
N ASN A 66 4.66 -2.69 3.97
CA ASN A 66 5.81 -2.88 4.86
C ASN A 66 7.07 -2.10 4.41
N SER A 67 7.28 -1.95 3.10
CA SER A 67 8.39 -1.17 2.57
C SER A 67 8.25 0.32 2.88
N VAL A 68 7.05 0.88 2.67
CA VAL A 68 6.74 2.28 3.00
C VAL A 68 6.80 2.52 4.50
N HIS A 69 6.33 1.56 5.32
CA HIS A 69 6.47 1.61 6.77
C HIS A 69 7.93 1.82 7.16
N ASP A 70 8.84 0.97 6.67
CA ASP A 70 10.27 1.04 7.00
C ASP A 70 10.95 2.31 6.49
N ILE A 71 10.54 2.79 5.31
CA ILE A 71 11.00 4.09 4.79
C ILE A 71 10.55 5.20 5.74
N ALA A 72 9.26 5.29 6.03
CA ALA A 72 8.69 6.35 6.87
C ALA A 72 9.26 6.30 8.30
N TYR A 73 9.49 5.11 8.85
CA TYR A 73 10.11 4.90 10.16
C TYR A 73 11.49 5.56 10.23
N ARG A 74 12.33 5.38 9.20
CA ARG A 74 13.65 6.03 9.11
C ARG A 74 13.58 7.55 9.06
N TYR A 75 12.46 8.10 8.58
CA TYR A 75 12.19 9.54 8.52
C TYR A 75 11.36 10.06 9.71
N GLY A 76 11.15 9.25 10.75
CA GLY A 76 10.58 9.68 12.02
C GLY A 76 9.10 9.36 12.23
N PHE A 77 8.47 8.60 11.32
CA PHE A 77 7.14 8.03 11.57
C PHE A 77 7.27 6.74 12.40
N THR A 78 7.61 6.92 13.67
CA THR A 78 7.84 5.87 14.67
C THR A 78 6.61 5.68 15.56
N GLU A 79 6.68 4.75 16.52
CA GLU A 79 5.61 4.44 17.47
C GLU A 79 5.16 5.68 18.25
N SER A 80 6.10 6.43 18.84
CA SER A 80 5.80 7.69 19.53
C SER A 80 5.30 8.80 18.61
N ALA A 81 5.42 8.63 17.29
CA ALA A 81 4.93 9.53 16.26
C ALA A 81 3.71 8.94 15.53
N PHE A 82 2.98 8.04 16.20
CA PHE A 82 1.65 7.54 15.80
C PHE A 82 1.66 6.68 14.53
N ASN A 83 2.72 5.88 14.34
CA ASN A 83 2.77 4.90 13.25
C ASN A 83 1.76 3.75 13.43
N PHE A 84 1.69 2.85 12.45
CA PHE A 84 0.73 1.75 12.45
C PHE A 84 1.44 0.43 12.79
N GLN A 85 1.25 -0.05 14.02
CA GLN A 85 1.85 -1.30 14.51
C GLN A 85 0.91 -2.02 15.49
N THR A 86 0.86 -3.35 15.44
CA THR A 86 0.14 -4.13 16.47
C THR A 86 0.84 -4.03 17.82
N ASP A 87 2.15 -4.19 17.86
CA ASP A 87 2.99 -4.03 19.03
C ASP A 87 4.00 -2.88 18.81
N ASN A 88 4.07 -1.99 19.79
CA ASN A 88 4.96 -0.83 19.80
C ASN A 88 6.25 -1.09 20.61
N PHE A 89 6.45 -2.30 21.14
CA PHE A 89 7.65 -2.70 21.88
C PHE A 89 7.99 -1.79 23.08
N GLY A 90 6.98 -1.11 23.64
CA GLY A 90 7.15 -0.13 24.71
C GLY A 90 7.81 1.19 24.28
N LEU A 91 7.90 1.48 22.97
CA LEU A 91 8.55 2.67 22.42
C LEU A 91 7.65 3.92 22.37
N GLY A 92 6.42 3.83 22.86
CA GLY A 92 5.45 4.94 22.90
C GLY A 92 4.27 4.74 21.95
N GLY A 93 3.44 5.78 21.82
CA GLY A 93 2.21 5.73 21.02
C GLY A 93 1.17 4.73 21.55
N LYS A 94 0.15 4.45 20.74
CA LYS A 94 -0.87 3.42 20.99
C LYS A 94 -0.83 2.39 19.87
N GLY A 95 -0.37 1.19 20.19
CA GLY A 95 -0.37 0.07 19.25
C GLY A 95 -1.77 -0.53 19.03
N ASN A 96 -1.79 -1.79 18.57
CA ASN A 96 -2.97 -2.51 18.10
C ASN A 96 -3.64 -1.83 16.89
N ASP A 97 -2.84 -1.22 16.02
CA ASP A 97 -3.35 -0.38 14.95
C ASP A 97 -2.66 -0.57 13.60
N ARG A 98 -2.08 -1.76 13.37
CA ARG A 98 -1.56 -2.17 12.05
C ARG A 98 -2.54 -1.86 10.91
N ILE A 99 -2.02 -1.66 9.71
CA ILE A 99 -2.86 -1.41 8.53
C ILE A 99 -3.60 -2.69 8.12
N THR A 100 -4.89 -2.57 7.84
CA THR A 100 -5.67 -3.64 7.20
C THR A 100 -5.82 -3.31 5.72
N ILE A 101 -5.39 -4.21 4.85
CA ILE A 101 -5.40 -4.03 3.40
C ILE A 101 -6.40 -4.99 2.78
N SER A 102 -7.51 -4.46 2.28
CA SER A 102 -8.51 -5.20 1.52
C SER A 102 -8.19 -5.07 0.03
N VAL A 103 -7.61 -6.14 -0.53
CA VAL A 103 -7.27 -6.21 -1.96
C VAL A 103 -8.49 -6.59 -2.78
N GLN A 104 -8.61 -6.03 -3.99
CA GLN A 104 -9.77 -6.22 -4.87
C GLN A 104 -11.11 -6.09 -4.13
N ASP A 105 -11.21 -5.08 -3.26
CA ASP A 105 -12.38 -4.84 -2.41
C ASP A 105 -13.62 -4.55 -3.28
N SER A 106 -14.71 -5.25 -3.02
CA SER A 106 -15.97 -5.10 -3.77
C SER A 106 -16.77 -3.84 -3.45
N GLY A 107 -16.30 -3.02 -2.52
CA GLY A 107 -16.93 -1.76 -2.11
C GLY A 107 -16.77 -0.62 -3.12
N GLY A 108 -15.93 -0.79 -4.15
CA GLY A 108 -15.67 0.23 -5.17
C GLY A 108 -15.10 -0.34 -6.47
N VAL A 109 -14.95 0.54 -7.47
CA VAL A 109 -14.23 0.31 -8.73
C VAL A 109 -13.57 1.62 -9.16
N ASN A 110 -12.49 1.52 -9.94
CA ASN A 110 -11.77 2.68 -10.52
C ASN A 110 -11.30 3.72 -9.49
N ASN A 111 -10.95 3.27 -8.28
CA ASN A 111 -10.41 4.11 -7.23
C ASN A 111 -9.57 3.28 -6.25
N ALA A 112 -9.06 3.92 -5.21
CA ALA A 112 -8.58 3.30 -3.98
C ALA A 112 -8.88 4.24 -2.80
N GLU A 113 -8.81 3.74 -1.58
CA GLU A 113 -9.08 4.56 -0.40
C GLU A 113 -8.27 4.14 0.82
N PHE A 114 -7.85 5.12 1.61
CA PHE A 114 -7.29 4.92 2.95
C PHE A 114 -8.08 5.67 4.01
N THR A 115 -8.75 4.93 4.90
CA THR A 115 -9.36 5.52 6.10
C THR A 115 -8.32 5.59 7.22
N THR A 116 -7.95 6.81 7.60
CA THR A 116 -7.07 7.04 8.75
C THR A 116 -7.90 7.31 10.00
N LEU A 117 -7.75 6.44 11.00
CA LEU A 117 -8.34 6.62 12.33
C LEU A 117 -7.28 7.14 13.31
N PRO A 118 -7.69 7.69 14.48
CA PRO A 118 -6.76 8.10 15.52
C PRO A 118 -5.80 6.98 15.94
N ASP A 119 -4.65 7.35 16.50
CA ASP A 119 -3.64 6.43 17.05
C ASP A 119 -4.26 5.36 17.96
N GLY A 120 -3.87 4.10 17.76
CA GLY A 120 -4.48 2.94 18.43
C GLY A 120 -5.71 2.35 17.74
N GLN A 121 -6.06 2.81 16.54
CA GLN A 121 -7.08 2.22 15.67
C GLN A 121 -6.53 1.98 14.26
N ASN A 122 -6.78 0.78 13.73
CA ASN A 122 -6.25 0.35 12.45
C ASN A 122 -6.53 1.35 11.31
N GLY A 123 -5.49 1.71 10.57
CA GLY A 123 -5.66 2.31 9.24
C GLY A 123 -6.26 1.26 8.29
N GLN A 124 -7.22 1.67 7.46
CA GLN A 124 -7.94 0.76 6.57
C GLN A 124 -7.70 1.15 5.13
N MET A 125 -6.91 0.35 4.41
CA MET A 125 -6.66 0.50 2.98
C MET A 125 -7.61 -0.41 2.22
N ARG A 126 -8.31 0.15 1.23
CA ARG A 126 -9.19 -0.59 0.31
C ARG A 126 -8.73 -0.31 -1.11
N MET A 127 -8.36 -1.36 -1.82
CA MET A 127 -7.87 -1.29 -3.19
C MET A 127 -8.94 -1.86 -4.12
N PHE A 128 -9.21 -1.22 -5.24
CA PHE A 128 -10.30 -1.62 -6.14
C PHE A 128 -9.80 -2.03 -7.53
N ILE A 129 -10.64 -2.81 -8.22
CA ILE A 129 -10.44 -3.16 -9.62
C ILE A 129 -10.81 -1.98 -10.51
N TRP A 130 -10.04 -1.78 -11.58
CA TRP A 130 -10.29 -0.80 -12.63
C TRP A 130 -10.88 -1.47 -13.88
N ASP A 131 -12.05 -1.02 -14.33
CA ASP A 131 -12.83 -1.68 -15.39
C ASP A 131 -12.81 -0.96 -16.75
N TYR A 132 -11.89 -0.02 -16.94
CA TYR A 132 -11.71 0.69 -18.22
C TYR A 132 -11.07 -0.12 -19.34
N THR A 133 -10.55 -1.32 -19.07
CA THR A 133 -9.92 -2.20 -20.07
C THR A 133 -10.42 -3.63 -19.99
N VAL A 134 -10.14 -4.42 -21.03
CA VAL A 134 -10.33 -5.88 -21.05
C VAL A 134 -8.98 -6.56 -21.35
N PRO A 135 -8.43 -7.40 -20.45
CA PRO A 135 -8.91 -7.65 -19.09
C PRO A 135 -8.88 -6.38 -18.21
N ARG A 136 -9.64 -6.41 -17.11
CA ARG A 136 -9.65 -5.33 -16.10
C ARG A 136 -8.26 -5.18 -15.48
N ARG A 137 -7.98 -4.05 -14.81
CA ARG A 137 -6.71 -3.79 -14.13
C ARG A 137 -6.89 -3.81 -12.62
N ASP A 138 -5.81 -4.10 -11.92
CA ASP A 138 -5.79 -4.24 -10.47
C ASP A 138 -4.94 -3.13 -9.84
N SER A 139 -5.54 -2.27 -9.01
CA SER A 139 -4.79 -1.20 -8.34
C SER A 139 -3.84 -1.74 -7.28
N ASP A 140 -4.06 -2.96 -6.77
CA ASP A 140 -3.14 -3.64 -5.85
C ASP A 140 -1.76 -3.93 -6.47
N LEU A 141 -1.66 -3.91 -7.80
CA LEU A 141 -0.42 -4.13 -8.57
C LEU A 141 0.20 -2.82 -9.10
N GLU A 142 -0.46 -1.68 -8.87
CA GLU A 142 0.08 -0.35 -9.20
C GLU A 142 0.71 0.25 -7.93
N ASN A 143 2.05 0.21 -7.87
CA ASN A 143 2.78 0.51 -6.64
C ASN A 143 2.59 1.96 -6.17
N ASP A 144 2.43 2.90 -7.09
CA ASP A 144 2.21 4.30 -6.78
C ASP A 144 0.88 4.54 -6.06
N ILE A 145 -0.19 3.86 -6.46
CA ILE A 145 -1.50 3.92 -5.78
C ILE A 145 -1.38 3.41 -4.33
N VAL A 146 -0.75 2.26 -4.10
CA VAL A 146 -0.58 1.72 -2.72
C VAL A 146 0.22 2.68 -1.84
N VAL A 147 1.24 3.34 -2.39
CA VAL A 147 2.06 4.32 -1.67
C VAL A 147 1.27 5.60 -1.40
N HIS A 148 0.48 6.06 -2.37
CA HIS A 148 -0.43 7.21 -2.23
C HIS A 148 -1.38 6.98 -1.06
N GLU A 149 -2.07 5.84 -1.05
CA GLU A 149 -3.03 5.49 -0.01
C GLU A 149 -2.39 5.42 1.37
N TYR A 150 -1.23 4.77 1.52
CA TYR A 150 -0.55 4.75 2.81
C TYR A 150 -0.08 6.17 3.23
N THR A 151 0.25 7.04 2.29
CA THR A 151 0.66 8.41 2.62
C THR A 151 -0.48 9.23 3.21
N HIS A 152 -1.75 8.95 2.87
CA HIS A 152 -2.88 9.50 3.62
C HIS A 152 -2.83 9.10 5.10
N GLY A 153 -2.51 7.85 5.40
CA GLY A 153 -2.28 7.35 6.76
C GLY A 153 -1.21 8.13 7.50
N ILE A 154 -0.04 8.30 6.89
CA ILE A 154 1.11 9.02 7.47
C ILE A 154 0.73 10.47 7.75
N THR A 155 0.22 11.18 6.73
CA THR A 155 -0.05 12.62 6.82
C THR A 155 -1.19 12.94 7.79
N ASN A 156 -2.26 12.14 7.82
CA ASN A 156 -3.35 12.32 8.78
C ASN A 156 -2.93 11.98 10.22
N ARG A 157 -2.10 10.95 10.44
CA ARG A 157 -1.57 10.63 11.77
C ARG A 157 -0.63 11.73 12.27
N MET A 158 0.27 12.24 11.43
CA MET A 158 1.23 13.25 11.85
C MET A 158 0.59 14.63 12.04
N THR A 159 -0.34 15.02 11.17
CA THR A 159 -0.97 16.35 11.24
C THR A 159 -1.95 16.40 12.41
N GLY A 160 -1.67 17.24 13.40
CA GLY A 160 -2.51 17.40 14.58
C GLY A 160 -2.29 16.37 15.69
N GLY A 161 -1.25 15.53 15.58
CA GLY A 161 -0.77 14.70 16.70
C GLY A 161 -1.58 13.43 16.96
N GLY A 162 -1.76 12.59 15.94
CA GLY A 162 -2.38 11.26 16.06
C GLY A 162 -3.90 11.28 16.10
N THR A 163 -4.55 12.43 15.87
CA THR A 163 -6.02 12.55 15.89
C THR A 163 -6.66 12.14 14.58
N ALA A 164 -5.94 12.22 13.45
CA ALA A 164 -6.45 11.98 12.10
C ALA A 164 -7.60 12.89 11.65
N THR A 165 -7.76 14.08 12.26
CA THR A 165 -8.87 15.00 11.96
C THR A 165 -8.45 16.34 11.35
N CYS A 166 -7.15 16.53 11.07
CA CYS A 166 -6.63 17.86 10.72
C CYS A 166 -6.48 18.14 9.22
N LEU A 167 -6.71 17.16 8.33
CA LEU A 167 -6.66 17.34 6.88
C LEU A 167 -8.06 17.32 6.21
N GLN A 168 -9.07 17.79 6.93
CA GLN A 168 -10.49 17.64 6.52
C GLN A 168 -11.07 18.87 5.81
N THR A 169 -10.39 20.02 5.85
CA THR A 169 -10.81 21.23 5.12
C THR A 169 -10.34 21.15 3.67
N LEU A 170 -10.95 21.93 2.76
CA LEU A 170 -10.64 21.87 1.33
C LEU A 170 -9.14 22.03 1.02
N GLU A 171 -8.50 23.06 1.56
CA GLU A 171 -7.08 23.31 1.31
C GLU A 171 -6.19 22.26 1.98
N ALA A 172 -6.51 21.87 3.23
CA ALA A 172 -5.73 20.87 3.95
C ALA A 172 -5.85 19.46 3.34
N GLY A 173 -7.05 19.10 2.87
CA GLY A 173 -7.29 17.84 2.14
C GLY A 173 -6.55 17.82 0.80
N GLY A 174 -6.56 18.93 0.06
CA GLY A 174 -5.77 19.06 -1.18
C GLY A 174 -4.25 18.93 -0.95
N LEU A 175 -3.75 19.42 0.20
CA LEU A 175 -2.36 19.14 0.60
C LEU A 175 -2.16 17.66 0.94
N GLY A 176 -3.14 17.02 1.58
CA GLY A 176 -3.20 15.57 1.80
C GLY A 176 -2.98 14.77 0.52
N GLU A 177 -3.79 15.02 -0.51
CA GLU A 177 -3.63 14.41 -1.85
C GLU A 177 -2.24 14.71 -2.45
N GLY A 178 -1.81 15.97 -2.39
CA GLY A 178 -0.54 16.39 -2.97
C GLY A 178 0.69 15.76 -2.31
N TRP A 179 0.67 15.53 -0.98
CA TRP A 179 1.73 14.81 -0.29
C TRP A 179 1.73 13.33 -0.64
N SER A 180 0.56 12.72 -0.83
CA SER A 180 0.41 11.34 -1.27
C SER A 180 0.99 11.11 -2.66
N ASP A 181 0.65 11.96 -3.63
CA ASP A 181 1.23 11.96 -4.97
C ASP A 181 2.76 12.16 -4.92
N ALA A 182 3.23 13.11 -4.12
CA ALA A 182 4.66 13.42 -4.01
C ALA A 182 5.46 12.26 -3.42
N MET A 183 4.91 11.55 -2.43
CA MET A 183 5.56 10.37 -1.84
C MET A 183 5.59 9.21 -2.83
N ALA A 184 4.50 8.97 -3.58
CA ALA A 184 4.44 7.97 -4.62
C ALA A 184 5.50 8.21 -5.72
N GLU A 185 5.62 9.46 -6.20
CA GLU A 185 6.67 9.84 -7.16
C GLU A 185 8.08 9.71 -6.54
N TYR A 186 8.26 10.10 -5.28
CA TYR A 186 9.55 10.01 -4.59
C TYR A 186 10.06 8.57 -4.52
N VAL A 187 9.22 7.63 -4.07
CA VAL A 187 9.63 6.23 -3.96
C VAL A 187 9.88 5.63 -5.36
N GLN A 188 9.06 5.97 -6.35
CA GLN A 188 9.27 5.53 -7.72
C GLN A 188 10.65 5.96 -8.22
N LEU A 189 11.01 7.24 -8.10
CA LEU A 189 12.30 7.74 -8.59
C LEU A 189 13.51 7.12 -7.86
N HIS A 190 13.39 6.82 -6.56
CA HIS A 190 14.52 6.30 -5.78
C HIS A 190 14.75 4.79 -5.95
N PHE A 191 13.75 4.03 -6.40
CA PHE A 191 13.92 2.61 -6.72
C PHE A 191 14.31 2.35 -8.19
N TYR A 192 14.08 3.30 -9.11
CA TYR A 192 14.48 3.19 -10.53
C TYR A 192 15.80 3.91 -10.89
N THR A 193 16.39 4.71 -10.00
CA THR A 193 17.65 5.43 -10.28
C THR A 193 18.91 4.59 -10.00
N CYS A 194 19.05 3.47 -10.70
CA CYS A 194 20.37 3.14 -11.23
C CYS A 194 20.59 4.00 -12.48
N HIS A 195 21.23 5.16 -12.32
CA HIS A 195 21.76 5.90 -13.47
C HIS A 195 23.19 5.40 -13.76
N PRO A 196 23.50 4.93 -14.99
CA PRO A 196 22.80 5.23 -16.23
C PRO A 196 22.15 3.97 -16.84
N CYS A 197 20.83 3.81 -16.72
CA CYS A 197 20.07 3.07 -17.73
C CYS A 197 19.17 4.04 -18.48
N HIS A 198 19.75 4.56 -19.56
CA HIS A 198 19.04 5.29 -20.61
C HIS A 198 18.32 4.25 -21.48
N GLN A 199 16.98 4.32 -21.53
CA GLN A 199 16.12 3.80 -22.59
C GLN A 199 16.23 2.31 -22.96
N LEU A 200 15.61 1.40 -22.20
CA LEU A 200 15.08 0.10 -22.65
C LEU A 200 14.09 -0.36 -21.56
N THR A 201 12.84 0.06 -21.51
CA THR A 201 11.70 -0.54 -22.23
C THR A 201 10.53 0.44 -22.24
N ASP A 202 10.29 1.09 -23.38
CA ASP A 202 9.01 1.76 -23.67
C ASP A 202 8.50 1.33 -25.05
N GLN A 203 8.36 0.01 -25.21
CA GLN A 203 7.85 -0.63 -26.44
C GLN A 203 6.68 -1.58 -26.10
N GLY A 204 5.87 -1.23 -25.10
CA GLY A 204 4.78 -2.09 -24.65
C GLY A 204 3.77 -1.42 -23.76
N GLY A 205 3.25 -0.26 -24.15
CA GLY A 205 1.99 0.25 -23.58
C GLY A 205 2.03 1.66 -23.01
N VAL A 206 2.35 2.68 -23.83
CA VAL A 206 1.94 4.05 -23.53
C VAL A 206 0.77 4.40 -24.43
N ASN A 207 -0.43 4.05 -23.96
CA ASN A 207 -1.62 4.79 -24.28
C ASN A 207 -2.07 5.47 -22.99
N THR A 208 -1.57 6.68 -22.79
CA THR A 208 -2.18 7.74 -21.94
C THR A 208 -3.07 7.22 -20.81
N GLN A 209 -2.49 6.56 -19.81
CA GLN A 209 -3.08 6.61 -18.48
C GLN A 209 -2.80 8.02 -18.00
N THR A 210 -3.81 8.87 -18.09
CA THR A 210 -3.86 10.14 -17.38
C THR A 210 -3.32 9.84 -15.98
N ARG A 211 -2.16 10.39 -15.61
CA ARG A 211 -1.66 10.30 -14.22
C ARG A 211 -2.86 10.60 -13.32
N ILE A 212 -3.15 9.70 -12.38
CA ILE A 212 -4.33 9.79 -11.50
C ILE A 212 -4.37 11.14 -10.77
N SER A 213 -3.23 11.83 -10.69
CA SER A 213 -3.02 13.25 -10.34
C SER A 213 -3.86 14.30 -11.12
N ARG A 214 -4.82 13.89 -11.95
CA ARG A 214 -5.71 14.79 -12.71
C ARG A 214 -7.20 14.59 -12.45
N ILE A 215 -7.61 13.62 -11.62
CA ILE A 215 -9.03 13.26 -11.44
C ILE A 215 -9.47 13.11 -9.97
N MET A 216 -8.58 13.14 -8.97
CA MET A 216 -8.97 13.27 -7.56
C MET A 216 -8.87 14.71 -7.07
#